data_AF-A0A7W0QGW5-F1
#
_entry.id   AF-A0A7W0QGW5-F1
#
_cell.length_a   1.000
_cell.length_b   1.000
_cell.length_c   1.000
_cell.angle_alpha   90.00
_cell.angle_beta   90.00
_cell.angle_gamma   90.00
#
_symmetry.space_group_name_H-M   'P 1'
#
loop_
_entity.id
_entity.type
_entity.pdbx_description
1 polymer ?
#
loop_
_entity_poly.entity_id
_entity_poly.type
_entity_poly.pdbx_seq_one_letter_code
_entity_poly.pdbx_strand_id
1 'polypeptide(L)' 'GDPASATIHGWGSDGHLTTDGPYAEAKEQLAGFFIVECETRERAEAIATRFAAPGDVIELRPVMSPGGDDR' A
#
# COMPACT_ATOMS: atom_id res chain seq x y z
N GLY A 1 -11.85 -6.71 5.70
CA GLY A 1 -11.60 -8.17 5.70
C GLY A 1 -10.53 -8.46 6.71
N ASP A 2 -10.52 -9.66 7.30
CA ASP A 2 -9.47 -10.08 8.23
C ASP A 2 -8.17 -10.34 7.45
N PRO A 3 -7.05 -9.65 7.75
CA PRO A 3 -5.76 -9.92 7.09
C PRO A 3 -5.28 -11.37 7.24
N ALA A 4 -5.71 -12.08 8.29
CA ALA A 4 -5.37 -13.48 8.50
C ALA A 4 -5.94 -14.41 7.41
N SER A 5 -6.96 -13.98 6.67
CA SER A 5 -7.53 -14.75 5.56
C SER A 5 -6.82 -14.53 4.22
N ALA A 6 -5.67 -13.86 4.20
CA ALA A 6 -4.92 -13.62 2.98
C ALA A 6 -4.21 -14.89 2.47
N THR A 7 -3.91 -14.91 1.18
CA THR A 7 -3.07 -15.94 0.53
C THR A 7 -1.99 -15.24 -0.27
N ILE A 8 -0.75 -15.66 -0.11
CA ILE A 8 0.41 -15.15 -0.85
C ILE A 8 0.71 -16.11 -1.99
N HIS A 9 0.89 -15.56 -3.19
CA HIS A 9 1.42 -16.28 -4.34
C HIS A 9 2.83 -15.76 -4.64
N GLY A 10 3.82 -16.65 -4.57
CA GLY A 10 5.23 -16.36 -4.80
C GLY A 10 5.85 -17.22 -5.89
N TRP A 11 7.15 -17.04 -6.11
CA TRP A 11 7.95 -17.83 -7.03
C TRP A 11 9.25 -18.27 -6.34
N GLY A 12 9.52 -19.57 -6.32
CA GLY A 12 10.74 -20.19 -5.80
C GLY A 12 11.57 -20.85 -6.91
N SER A 13 12.65 -21.51 -6.54
CA SER A 13 13.51 -22.26 -7.47
C SER A 13 12.74 -23.33 -8.25
N ASP A 14 11.71 -23.91 -7.63
CA ASP A 14 10.91 -25.01 -8.19
C ASP A 14 9.57 -24.54 -8.79
N GLY A 15 9.39 -23.22 -8.96
CA GLY A 15 8.21 -22.62 -9.59
C GLY A 15 7.28 -21.89 -8.61
N HIS A 16 5.97 -21.88 -8.90
CA HIS A 16 4.99 -21.15 -8.10
C HIS A 16 4.85 -21.72 -6.68
N LEU A 17 4.82 -20.83 -5.70
CA LEU A 17 4.57 -21.13 -4.28
C LEU A 17 3.28 -20.45 -3.84
N THR A 18 2.52 -21.10 -2.97
CA THR A 18 1.32 -20.53 -2.35
C THR A 18 1.36 -20.79 -0.86
N THR A 19 1.13 -19.74 -0.05
CA THR A 19 1.14 -19.82 1.41
C THR A 19 -0.02 -19.03 2.00
N ASP A 20 -0.63 -19.56 3.06
CA ASP A 20 -1.70 -18.89 3.80
C ASP A 20 -1.14 -17.79 4.72
N GLY A 21 -1.95 -16.77 4.97
CA GLY A 21 -1.63 -15.63 5.83
C GLY A 21 -1.17 -14.38 5.05
N PRO A 22 -1.01 -13.25 5.76
CA PRO A 22 -0.54 -12.01 5.16
C PRO A 22 0.97 -12.05 4.88
N TYR A 23 1.42 -11.31 3.86
CA TYR A 23 2.84 -11.23 3.51
C TYR A 23 3.71 -10.61 4.60
N ALA A 24 3.22 -9.56 5.25
CA ALA A 24 3.95 -8.87 6.31
C ALA A 24 3.45 -9.34 7.68
N GLU A 25 4.33 -9.97 8.46
CA GLU A 25 4.12 -10.19 9.90
C GLU A 25 4.45 -8.90 10.67
N ALA A 26 3.65 -7.85 10.44
CA ALA A 26 3.79 -6.56 11.10
C ALA A 26 2.69 -6.35 12.14
N LYS A 27 3.01 -5.57 13.18
CA LYS A 27 2.03 -5.15 14.21
C LYS A 27 0.90 -4.31 13.65
N GLU A 28 1.17 -3.59 12.56
CA GLU A 28 0.20 -2.81 11.81
C GLU A 28 0.08 -3.43 10.42
N GLN A 29 -1.12 -3.87 10.07
CA GLN A 29 -1.40 -4.49 8.77
C GLN A 29 -1.82 -3.39 7.79
N LEU A 30 -1.24 -3.38 6.59
CA LEU A 30 -1.65 -2.48 5.52
C LEU A 30 -3.04 -2.87 5.04
N ALA A 31 -4.06 -2.06 5.36
CA ALA A 31 -5.43 -2.32 4.93
C ALA A 31 -5.63 -2.21 3.41
N GLY A 32 -4.77 -1.42 2.73
CA GLY A 32 -4.77 -1.22 1.29
C GLY A 32 -3.95 0.01 0.89
N PHE A 33 -3.83 0.26 -0.41
CA PHE A 33 -3.23 1.49 -0.93
C PHE A 33 -4.07 2.04 -2.09
N PHE A 34 -3.99 3.36 -2.29
CA PHE A 34 -4.62 4.05 -3.41
C PHE A 34 -3.55 4.80 -4.20
N ILE A 35 -3.68 4.81 -5.52
CA ILE A 35 -2.93 5.72 -6.38
C ILE A 35 -3.90 6.79 -6.85
N VAL A 36 -3.54 8.05 -6.62
CA VAL A 36 -4.34 9.21 -7.02
C VAL A 36 -3.48 10.10 -7.91
N GLU A 37 -4.04 10.49 -9.05
CA GLU A 37 -3.44 11.51 -9.90
C GLU A 37 -3.84 12.88 -9.37
N CYS A 38 -2.84 13.74 -9.10
CA CYS A 38 -3.03 15.07 -8.56
C CYS A 38 -2.08 16.04 -9.27
N GLU A 39 -2.58 17.22 -9.62
CA GLU A 39 -1.77 18.27 -10.24
C GLU A 39 -0.70 18.83 -9.28
N THR A 40 -0.94 18.78 -7.97
CA THR A 40 0.00 19.27 -6.94
C THR A 40 0.03 18.38 -5.71
N ARG A 41 1.09 18.52 -4.89
CA ARG A 41 1.25 17.79 -3.63
C ARG A 41 0.17 18.16 -2.61
N GLU A 42 -0.18 19.44 -2.52
CA GLU A 42 -1.19 19.96 -1.60
C GLU A 42 -2.57 19.35 -1.88
N ARG A 43 -2.88 19.12 -3.17
CA ARG A 43 -4.11 18.42 -3.55
C ARG A 43 -4.12 16.99 -3.03
N ALA A 44 -3.00 16.27 -3.11
CA ALA A 44 -2.86 14.92 -2.61
C ALA A 44 -2.95 14.85 -1.08
N GLU A 45 -2.34 15.81 -0.37
CA GLU A 45 -2.45 15.94 1.09
C GLU A 45 -3.89 16.20 1.54
N ALA A 46 -4.63 17.04 0.81
CA ALA A 46 -6.05 17.28 1.08
C ALA A 46 -6.91 16.01 0.88
N ILE A 47 -6.56 15.15 -0.09
CA ILE A 47 -7.22 13.83 -0.24
C ILE A 47 -6.88 12.93 0.95
N ALA A 48 -5.59 12.80 1.29
CA ALA A 48 -5.11 11.94 2.36
C ALA A 48 -5.77 12.29 3.70
N THR A 49 -5.82 13.58 4.04
CA THR A 49 -6.42 14.07 5.30
C THR A 49 -7.93 13.85 5.33
N ARG A 50 -8.61 13.96 4.19
CA ARG A 50 -10.05 13.70 4.10
C ARG A 50 -10.38 12.21 4.23
N PHE A 51 -9.46 11.34 3.84
CA PHE A 51 -9.64 9.90 3.89
C PHE A 51 -9.38 9.33 5.29
N ALA A 52 -8.45 9.92 6.05
CA ALA A 52 -8.15 9.48 7.40
C ALA A 52 -9.33 9.69 8.38
N ALA A 53 -9.67 8.66 9.16
CA ALA A 53 -10.59 8.75 10.29
C ALA A 53 -9.85 8.65 11.65
N PRO A 54 -10.49 8.97 12.78
CA PRO A 54 -9.86 8.81 14.10
C PRO A 54 -9.39 7.37 14.34
N GLY A 55 -8.09 7.21 14.57
CA GLY A 55 -7.44 5.90 14.76
C GLY A 55 -6.77 5.33 13.52
N ASP A 56 -6.97 5.94 12.34
CA ASP A 56 -6.29 5.54 11.11
C ASP A 56 -4.91 6.19 10.97
N VAL A 57 -4.05 5.55 10.19
CA VAL A 57 -2.77 6.08 9.72
C VAL A 57 -2.73 6.00 8.21
N ILE A 58 -2.45 7.14 7.54
CA ILE A 58 -2.30 7.22 6.09
C ILE A 58 -0.88 7.70 5.77
N GLU A 59 -0.12 6.88 5.05
CA GLU A 59 1.18 7.26 4.49
C GLU A 59 0.98 7.80 3.07
N LEU A 60 1.25 9.09 2.87
CA LEU A 60 1.25 9.70 1.54
C LEU A 60 2.66 9.63 0.94
N ARG A 61 2.80 8.87 -0.16
CA ARG A 61 4.07 8.76 -0.89
C ARG A 61 3.91 9.20 -2.34
N PRO A 62 4.83 10.02 -2.90
CA PRO A 62 4.89 10.21 -4.34
C PRO A 62 5.16 8.88 -5.05
N VAL A 63 4.49 8.69 -6.18
CA VAL A 63 4.78 7.58 -7.08
C VAL A 63 5.90 8.04 -8.01
N MET A 64 7.02 7.33 -8.01
CA MET A 64 8.09 7.59 -8.97
C MET A 64 7.55 7.38 -10.39
N SER A 65 7.68 8.41 -11.23
CA SER A 65 7.44 8.26 -12.68
C SER A 65 8.47 7.26 -13.24
N PRO A 66 8.16 6.48 -14.29
CA PRO A 66 9.13 5.57 -14.91
C PRO A 66 10.27 6.42 -15.49
N GLY A 67 11.35 6.57 -14.73
CA GLY A 67 12.41 7.53 -15.01
C GLY A 67 13.14 8.04 -13.75
N GLY A 68 12.54 7.92 -12.56
CA GLY A 68 13.22 8.18 -11.29
C GLY A 68 13.68 9.63 -11.12
N ASP A 69 12.80 10.60 -11.38
CA ASP A 69 13.03 11.99 -10.98
C ASP A 69 12.04 12.34 -9.86
N ASP A 70 12.56 12.36 -8.63
CA ASP A 70 11.88 12.89 -7.46
C ASP A 70 11.96 14.43 -7.54
N ARG A 71 11.01 15.05 -8.24
CA ARG A 71 10.72 16.49 -8.08
C ARG A 71 9.38 16.70 -7.42
#